data_AF-A0A955AWS7-F1
#
_entry.id   AF-A0A955AWS7-F1
#
_cell.length_a   1.000
_cell.length_b   1.000
_cell.length_c   1.000
_cell.angle_alpha   90.00
_cell.angle_beta   90.00
_cell.angle_gamma   90.00
#
_symmetry.space_group_name_H-M   'P 1'
#
loop_
_entity.id
_entity.type
_entity.pdbx_description
1 polymer ?
#
loop_
_entity_poly.entity_id
_entity_poly.type
_entity_poly.pdbx_seq_one_letter_code
_entity_poly.pdbx_strand_id
1 'polypeptide(L)'
;MTQLANRRDVLKASASLLVAGATGGGFFAWPAAAQDKPKSPNERPRIGSIGMRYQGTVIAVQARQFGDIVAICDVDRHVREQARAAFGSTPRIFEDYRDLIARNDVDVITIGAPDHWHTKMVIDAVRAGKDVYCEKPLTLTIDEGKLLTKAVEESGRVVQVGSWQRSDHRFRLAVEMVRQGRIGQLQKVEVVLGKNVTGGPFDRRRPPSNLNWDLWQGQTPDVPYIEERSHYTFRWWYEYSGGQMTDWGAHHVDIAQWAIDSYPVEISGTAKYPDVEDGYNVAVDFFASYRYA
;
A
#
# COMPACT_ATOMS: atom_id res chain seq x y z
N MET A 1 41.80 19.15 3.00
CA MET A 1 40.64 19.86 2.39
C MET A 1 40.03 18.91 1.39
N THR A 2 38.99 18.18 1.80
CA THR A 2 38.39 17.11 0.98
C THR A 2 36.98 17.58 0.63
N GLN A 3 36.78 17.95 -0.64
CA GLN A 3 35.46 18.33 -1.16
C GLN A 3 34.51 17.13 -1.07
N LEU A 4 33.39 17.32 -0.35
CA LEU A 4 32.25 16.40 -0.38
C LEU A 4 31.59 16.49 -1.76
N ALA A 5 31.54 15.38 -2.48
CA ALA A 5 30.82 15.29 -3.75
C ALA A 5 29.33 15.59 -3.53
N ASN A 6 28.76 16.46 -4.37
CA ASN A 6 27.37 16.90 -4.23
C ASN A 6 26.45 15.88 -4.93
N ARG A 7 25.18 15.77 -4.50
CA ARG A 7 24.15 14.86 -5.03
C ARG A 7 23.95 14.93 -6.57
N ARG A 8 24.47 15.97 -7.24
CA ARG A 8 24.46 16.13 -8.70
C ARG A 8 25.58 15.39 -9.45
N ASP A 9 26.67 15.02 -8.78
CA ASP A 9 27.81 14.35 -9.44
C ASP A 9 27.52 12.87 -9.71
N VAL A 10 26.66 12.25 -8.91
CA VAL A 10 26.20 10.86 -9.08
C VAL A 10 25.31 10.70 -10.33
N LEU A 11 24.61 11.76 -10.76
CA LEU A 11 23.75 11.73 -11.95
C LEU A 11 24.50 12.02 -13.27
N LYS A 12 25.75 12.50 -13.21
CA LYS A 12 26.55 12.79 -14.40
C LYS A 12 27.43 11.62 -14.87
N ALA A 13 27.54 10.54 -14.09
CA ALA A 13 28.29 9.35 -14.48
C ALA A 13 27.57 8.45 -15.52
N SER A 14 26.37 8.83 -15.98
CA SER A 14 25.50 7.98 -16.81
C SER A 14 25.50 8.32 -18.31
N ALA A 15 26.28 9.31 -18.76
CA ALA A 15 26.19 9.83 -20.14
C ALA A 15 27.34 9.41 -21.08
N SER A 16 28.11 8.37 -20.76
CA SER A 16 29.19 7.92 -21.66
C SER A 16 29.35 6.41 -21.63
N LEU A 17 28.60 5.72 -22.49
CA LEU A 17 29.02 4.49 -23.17
C LEU A 17 28.05 4.21 -24.33
N LEU A 18 28.38 4.74 -25.50
CA LEU A 18 27.80 4.37 -26.78
C LEU A 18 28.41 3.03 -27.25
N VAL A 19 27.53 2.07 -27.51
CA VAL A 19 27.50 1.10 -28.62
C VAL A 19 28.81 0.38 -29.03
N ALA A 20 28.87 -0.94 -28.80
CA ALA A 20 29.22 -1.94 -29.82
C ALA A 20 28.97 -3.39 -29.33
N GLY A 21 28.25 -4.19 -30.13
CA GLY A 21 28.41 -5.66 -30.18
C GLY A 21 27.38 -6.51 -29.43
N ALA A 22 26.54 -7.21 -30.19
CA ALA A 22 25.66 -8.29 -29.72
C ALA A 22 26.46 -9.57 -29.34
N THR A 23 25.73 -10.51 -28.72
CA THR A 23 26.10 -11.89 -28.32
C THR A 23 26.86 -12.05 -27.01
N GLY A 24 26.09 -12.10 -25.93
CA GLY A 24 26.53 -12.61 -24.64
C GLY A 24 25.42 -12.39 -23.63
N GLY A 25 24.80 -13.47 -23.13
CA GLY A 25 23.80 -13.42 -22.07
C GLY A 25 24.42 -12.85 -20.79
N GLY A 26 24.51 -11.53 -20.71
CA GLY A 26 24.91 -10.81 -19.53
C GLY A 26 23.69 -10.70 -18.63
N PHE A 27 23.71 -11.43 -17.52
CA PHE A 27 22.87 -11.11 -16.38
C PHE A 27 23.14 -9.64 -16.02
N PHE A 28 22.23 -8.74 -16.36
CA PHE A 28 22.09 -7.49 -15.62
C PHE A 28 21.51 -7.85 -14.25
N ALA A 29 22.30 -8.56 -13.45
CA ALA A 29 22.15 -8.56 -12.02
C ALA A 29 22.55 -7.15 -11.60
N TRP A 30 21.57 -6.25 -11.55
CA TRP A 30 21.70 -5.07 -10.72
C TRP A 30 22.10 -5.60 -9.34
N PRO A 31 23.29 -5.30 -8.81
CA PRO A 31 23.55 -5.65 -7.42
C PRO A 31 22.52 -4.84 -6.66
N ALA A 32 21.49 -5.51 -6.14
CA ALA A 32 20.75 -4.97 -5.02
C ALA A 32 21.79 -4.87 -3.92
N ALA A 33 22.55 -3.77 -3.91
CA ALA A 33 23.40 -3.42 -2.80
C ALA A 33 22.46 -3.54 -1.59
N ALA A 34 22.82 -4.44 -0.67
CA ALA A 34 22.15 -4.49 0.61
C ALA A 34 22.11 -3.04 1.11
N GLN A 35 20.90 -2.49 1.27
CA GLN A 35 20.76 -1.12 1.75
C GLN A 35 21.38 -1.13 3.15
N ASP A 36 22.55 -0.52 3.27
CA ASP A 36 23.24 -0.38 4.55
C ASP A 36 22.26 0.29 5.52
N LYS A 37 22.01 -0.34 6.67
CA LYS A 37 21.20 0.30 7.72
C LYS A 37 21.87 1.64 8.11
N PRO A 38 21.09 2.69 8.42
CA PRO A 38 21.65 3.96 8.87
C PRO A 38 22.60 3.74 10.05
N LYS A 39 23.80 4.32 9.96
CA LYS A 39 24.90 4.10 10.89
C LYS A 39 24.98 5.19 11.96
N SER A 40 24.28 6.32 11.76
CA SER A 40 24.20 7.40 12.74
C SER A 40 22.76 7.91 12.93
N PRO A 41 22.43 8.54 14.09
CA PRO A 41 21.10 9.11 14.33
C PRO A 41 20.67 10.13 13.27
N ASN A 42 21.60 10.91 12.72
CA ASN A 42 21.30 11.94 11.72
C ASN A 42 20.94 11.37 10.33
N GLU A 43 21.16 10.08 10.11
CA GLU A 43 20.79 9.37 8.87
C GLU A 43 19.42 8.70 8.97
N ARG A 44 18.80 8.70 10.16
CA ARG A 44 17.53 8.01 10.42
C ARG A 44 16.36 8.95 10.14
N PRO A 45 15.50 8.67 9.14
CA PRO A 45 14.30 9.48 8.91
C PRO A 45 13.36 9.40 10.10
N ARG A 46 12.67 10.51 10.37
CA ARG A 46 11.60 10.58 11.37
C ARG A 46 10.30 10.16 10.72
N ILE A 47 9.66 9.14 11.28
CA ILE A 47 8.54 8.44 10.66
C ILE A 47 7.27 8.73 11.43
N GLY A 48 6.22 9.09 10.69
CA GLY A 48 4.84 9.13 11.17
C GLY A 48 4.08 7.91 10.68
N SER A 49 3.36 7.21 11.57
CA SER A 49 2.59 6.01 11.21
C SER A 49 1.09 6.23 11.41
N ILE A 50 0.30 5.98 10.36
CA ILE A 50 -1.16 6.16 10.34
C ILE A 50 -1.83 4.80 10.15
N GLY A 51 -2.78 4.47 11.03
CA GLY A 51 -3.44 3.16 11.06
C GLY A 51 -2.52 2.11 11.68
N MET A 52 -2.78 1.76 12.94
CA MET A 52 -1.84 0.98 13.76
C MET A 52 -2.38 -0.39 14.17
N ARG A 53 -3.33 -0.93 13.40
CA ARG A 53 -3.75 -2.34 13.51
C ARG A 53 -3.06 -3.19 12.45
N TYR A 54 -2.91 -4.49 12.76
CA TYR A 54 -2.46 -5.53 11.84
C TYR A 54 -1.26 -5.10 10.99
N GLN A 55 -1.45 -4.97 9.67
CA GLN A 55 -0.38 -4.66 8.73
C GLN A 55 0.23 -3.26 8.97
N GLY A 56 -0.55 -2.29 9.44
CA GLY A 56 -0.04 -0.98 9.85
C GLY A 56 0.98 -1.08 10.98
N THR A 57 0.75 -1.96 11.95
CA THR A 57 1.74 -2.28 12.99
C THR A 57 2.97 -2.96 12.41
N VAL A 58 2.80 -3.92 11.48
CA VAL A 58 3.89 -4.67 10.85
C VAL A 58 4.84 -3.74 10.11
N ILE A 59 4.30 -2.87 9.25
CA ILE A 59 5.13 -1.93 8.48
C ILE A 59 5.82 -0.91 9.38
N ALA A 60 5.16 -0.45 10.45
CA ALA A 60 5.79 0.47 11.41
C ALA A 60 6.95 -0.20 12.17
N VAL A 61 6.78 -1.46 12.59
CA VAL A 61 7.84 -2.24 13.24
C VAL A 61 9.02 -2.50 12.29
N GLN A 62 8.75 -2.80 11.02
CA GLN A 62 9.80 -2.95 10.00
C GLN A 62 10.52 -1.62 9.74
N ALA A 63 9.77 -0.53 9.59
CA ALA A 63 10.28 0.80 9.37
C ALA A 63 11.19 1.30 10.51
N ARG A 64 10.90 0.90 11.76
CA ARG A 64 11.74 1.25 12.94
C ARG A 64 13.20 0.81 12.80
N GLN A 65 13.48 -0.21 11.98
CA GLN A 65 14.85 -0.67 11.74
C GLN A 65 15.66 0.37 10.97
N PHE A 66 15.00 1.23 10.19
CA PHE A 66 15.61 2.21 9.30
C PHE A 66 15.37 3.65 9.75
N GLY A 67 14.32 3.93 10.52
CA GLY A 67 14.04 5.28 11.03
C GLY A 67 13.42 5.28 12.42
N ASP A 68 13.11 6.45 12.93
CA ASP A 68 12.56 6.63 14.27
C ASP A 68 11.07 6.97 14.19
N ILE A 69 10.22 6.15 14.83
CA ILE A 69 8.79 6.41 14.90
C ILE A 69 8.57 7.57 15.88
N VAL A 70 8.25 8.77 15.37
CA VAL A 70 8.09 9.99 16.19
C VAL A 70 6.63 10.41 16.34
N ALA A 71 5.76 9.92 15.46
CA ALA A 71 4.34 10.23 15.48
C ALA A 71 3.49 9.00 15.11
N ILE A 72 2.34 8.86 15.77
CA ILE A 72 1.38 7.77 15.55
C ILE A 72 -0.02 8.38 15.41
N CYS A 73 -0.82 7.91 14.46
CA CYS A 73 -2.20 8.31 14.27
C CYS A 73 -3.12 7.09 14.17
N ASP A 74 -4.19 7.09 14.96
CA ASP A 74 -5.31 6.15 14.80
C ASP A 74 -6.59 6.77 15.36
N VAL A 75 -7.71 6.59 14.67
CA VAL A 75 -9.02 7.11 15.10
C VAL A 75 -9.57 6.35 16.30
N ASP A 76 -9.08 5.13 16.56
CA ASP A 76 -9.36 4.36 17.76
C ASP A 76 -8.33 4.69 18.86
N ARG A 77 -8.80 5.32 19.95
CA ARG A 77 -7.98 5.72 21.10
C ARG A 77 -7.20 4.55 21.69
N HIS A 78 -7.80 3.38 21.81
CA HIS A 78 -7.12 2.23 22.40
C HIS A 78 -5.97 1.76 21.51
N VAL A 79 -6.17 1.78 20.19
CA VAL A 79 -5.14 1.39 19.22
C VAL A 79 -3.95 2.34 19.26
N ARG A 80 -4.18 3.66 19.19
CA ARG A 80 -3.05 4.62 19.22
C ARG A 80 -2.28 4.61 20.53
N GLU A 81 -2.94 4.42 21.68
CA GLU A 81 -2.26 4.32 22.99
C GLU A 81 -1.45 3.03 23.11
N GLN A 82 -2.00 1.89 22.66
CA GLN A 82 -1.28 0.63 22.65
C GLN A 82 -0.05 0.70 21.72
N ALA A 83 -0.21 1.28 20.54
CA ALA A 83 0.88 1.49 19.60
C ALA A 83 1.96 2.38 20.22
N ARG A 84 1.58 3.51 20.83
CA ARG A 84 2.51 4.39 21.54
C ARG A 84 3.34 3.66 22.59
N ALA A 85 2.70 2.83 23.42
CA ALA A 85 3.37 2.02 24.42
C ALA A 85 4.36 1.03 23.78
N ALA A 86 3.98 0.37 22.68
CA ALA A 86 4.84 -0.57 21.95
C ALA A 86 6.09 0.10 21.34
N PHE A 87 6.03 1.41 21.09
CA PHE A 87 7.15 2.23 20.62
C PHE A 87 7.79 3.06 21.75
N GLY A 88 7.72 2.60 23.00
CA GLY A 88 8.45 3.18 24.13
C GLY A 88 7.82 4.43 24.74
N SER A 89 6.55 4.68 24.45
CA SER A 89 5.77 5.82 24.97
C SER A 89 6.26 7.22 24.53
N THR A 90 7.24 7.28 23.62
CA THR A 90 7.84 8.53 23.11
C THR A 90 7.14 9.14 21.90
N PRO A 91 6.52 8.38 20.95
CA PRO A 91 5.88 9.02 19.80
C PRO A 91 4.71 9.89 20.24
N ARG A 92 4.51 11.03 19.58
CA ARG A 92 3.29 11.82 19.79
C ARG A 92 2.13 11.14 19.08
N ILE A 93 1.01 10.98 19.78
CA ILE A 93 -0.21 10.39 19.23
C ILE A 93 -1.17 11.45 18.70
N PHE A 94 -1.90 11.08 17.66
CA PHE A 94 -2.90 11.89 16.97
C PHE A 94 -4.15 11.06 16.72
N GLU A 95 -5.30 11.72 16.68
CA GLU A 95 -6.57 11.10 16.26
C GLU A 95 -6.84 11.40 14.77
N ASP A 96 -6.62 12.64 14.34
CA ASP A 96 -6.71 13.06 12.94
C ASP A 96 -5.33 13.04 12.29
N TYR A 97 -5.22 12.37 11.14
CA TYR A 97 -3.95 12.23 10.43
C TYR A 97 -3.41 13.55 9.90
N ARG A 98 -4.29 14.54 9.68
CA ARG A 98 -3.90 15.85 9.15
C ARG A 98 -2.98 16.59 10.12
N ASP A 99 -3.21 16.43 11.42
CA ASP A 99 -2.34 16.99 12.47
C ASP A 99 -0.96 16.32 12.50
N LEU A 100 -0.91 15.01 12.23
CA LEU A 100 0.36 14.27 12.10
C LEU A 100 1.13 14.74 10.86
N ILE A 101 0.47 14.85 9.71
CA ILE A 101 1.11 15.28 8.45
C ILE A 101 1.63 16.73 8.53
N ALA A 102 0.94 17.60 9.28
CA ALA A 102 1.35 19.00 9.48
C ALA A 102 2.65 19.16 10.29
N ARG A 103 3.19 18.09 10.87
CA ARG A 103 4.45 18.13 11.63
C ARG A 103 5.66 18.36 10.72
N ASN A 104 6.44 19.40 11.02
CA ASN A 104 7.72 19.67 10.34
C ASN A 104 8.83 18.67 10.73
N ASP A 105 8.64 17.91 11.81
CA ASP A 105 9.60 16.92 12.28
C ASP A 105 9.24 15.47 11.89
N VAL A 106 8.43 15.31 10.85
CA VAL A 106 8.15 14.03 10.19
C VAL A 106 8.65 14.10 8.76
N ASP A 107 9.42 13.12 8.32
CA ASP A 107 10.02 13.04 6.99
C ASP A 107 9.27 12.04 6.09
N VAL A 108 8.87 10.90 6.68
CA VAL A 108 8.23 9.78 5.98
C VAL A 108 6.93 9.39 6.67
N ILE A 109 5.91 9.03 5.89
CA ILE A 109 4.62 8.53 6.38
C ILE A 109 4.44 7.06 6.01
N THR A 110 4.11 6.20 6.98
CA THR A 110 3.63 4.83 6.72
C THR A 110 2.13 4.76 6.93
N ILE A 111 1.37 4.27 5.94
CA ILE A 111 -0.10 4.21 5.96
C ILE A 111 -0.55 2.74 5.93
N GLY A 112 -1.22 2.31 7.00
CA GLY A 112 -1.91 1.03 7.12
C GLY A 112 -3.36 1.20 7.59
N ALA A 113 -4.00 2.30 7.17
CA ALA A 113 -5.40 2.61 7.41
C ALA A 113 -6.32 1.69 6.56
N PRO A 114 -7.65 1.74 6.74
CA PRO A 114 -8.58 1.10 5.81
C PRO A 114 -8.47 1.66 4.38
N ASP A 115 -8.77 0.82 3.39
CA ASP A 115 -8.43 1.07 1.99
C ASP A 115 -9.02 2.38 1.43
N HIS A 116 -10.23 2.76 1.83
CA HIS A 116 -10.87 4.01 1.40
C HIS A 116 -10.05 5.25 1.76
N TRP A 117 -9.26 5.22 2.83
CA TRP A 117 -8.47 6.39 3.24
C TRP A 117 -7.17 6.58 2.45
N HIS A 118 -6.67 5.54 1.80
CA HIS A 118 -5.33 5.53 1.20
C HIS A 118 -5.11 6.68 0.22
N THR A 119 -5.99 6.83 -0.78
CA THR A 119 -5.86 7.86 -1.81
C THR A 119 -5.69 9.25 -1.23
N LYS A 120 -6.57 9.63 -0.30
CA LYS A 120 -6.56 10.96 0.30
C LYS A 120 -5.34 11.18 1.21
N MET A 121 -5.00 10.20 2.04
CA MET A 121 -3.85 10.31 2.94
C MET A 121 -2.53 10.40 2.17
N VAL A 122 -2.36 9.63 1.08
CA VAL A 122 -1.17 9.72 0.23
C VAL A 122 -1.07 11.10 -0.41
N ILE A 123 -2.16 11.60 -1.03
CA ILE A 123 -2.17 12.92 -1.67
C ILE A 123 -1.84 14.03 -0.67
N ASP A 124 -2.44 14.01 0.51
CA ASP A 124 -2.20 15.03 1.54
C ASP A 124 -0.75 14.96 2.06
N ALA A 125 -0.19 13.76 2.25
CA ALA A 125 1.18 13.57 2.71
C ALA A 125 2.21 14.07 1.69
N VAL A 126 2.05 13.71 0.40
CA VAL A 126 3.01 14.13 -0.62
C VAL A 126 2.94 15.64 -0.89
N ARG A 127 1.74 16.24 -0.80
CA ARG A 127 1.56 17.70 -0.86
C ARG A 127 2.19 18.43 0.32
N ALA A 128 2.23 17.79 1.49
CA ALA A 128 2.96 18.28 2.66
C ALA A 128 4.47 18.01 2.59
N GLY A 129 4.98 17.52 1.45
CA GLY A 129 6.41 17.30 1.21
C GLY A 129 6.97 16.05 1.89
N LYS A 130 6.13 15.08 2.27
CA LYS A 130 6.54 13.81 2.90
C LYS A 130 6.70 12.70 1.86
N ASP A 131 7.68 11.82 2.08
CA ASP A 131 7.72 10.54 1.37
C ASP A 131 6.73 9.56 2.02
N VAL A 132 6.21 8.59 1.25
CA VAL A 132 5.10 7.74 1.69
C VAL A 132 5.35 6.26 1.38
N TYR A 133 5.09 5.41 2.36
CA TYR A 133 4.81 3.99 2.17
C TYR A 133 3.34 3.75 2.48
N CYS A 134 2.55 3.26 1.52
CA CYS A 134 1.13 2.99 1.71
C CYS A 134 0.82 1.52 1.43
N GLU A 135 0.09 0.86 2.33
CA GLU A 135 -0.38 -0.49 2.09
C GLU A 135 -1.30 -0.60 0.87
N LYS A 136 -1.41 -1.83 0.38
CA LYS A 136 -2.36 -2.21 -0.67
C LYS A 136 -3.73 -2.55 -0.06
N PRO A 137 -4.82 -2.51 -0.84
CA PRO A 137 -4.93 -1.91 -2.18
C PRO A 137 -4.79 -0.39 -2.11
N LEU A 138 -4.09 0.21 -3.08
CA LEU A 138 -3.75 1.64 -3.02
C LEU A 138 -4.98 2.56 -3.19
N THR A 139 -5.94 2.15 -4.02
CA THR A 139 -7.12 2.94 -4.37
C THR A 139 -8.34 2.05 -4.50
N LEU A 140 -9.54 2.59 -4.30
CA LEU A 140 -10.79 1.86 -4.52
C LEU A 140 -11.28 1.95 -5.96
N THR A 141 -10.94 3.03 -6.66
CA THR A 141 -11.37 3.27 -8.04
C THR A 141 -10.20 3.61 -8.95
N ILE A 142 -10.41 3.46 -10.26
CA ILE A 142 -9.43 3.85 -11.28
C ILE A 142 -9.21 5.37 -11.27
N ASP A 143 -10.26 6.15 -11.06
CA ASP A 143 -10.17 7.61 -11.07
C ASP A 143 -9.42 8.17 -9.87
N GLU A 144 -9.52 7.53 -8.69
CA GLU A 144 -8.64 7.78 -7.56
C GLU A 144 -7.16 7.55 -7.93
N GLY A 145 -6.87 6.47 -8.66
CA GLY A 145 -5.51 6.16 -9.13
C GLY A 145 -4.92 7.25 -10.04
N LYS A 146 -5.75 7.85 -10.91
CA LYS A 146 -5.34 8.98 -11.77
C LYS A 146 -4.98 10.21 -10.95
N LEU A 147 -5.82 10.55 -9.95
CA LEU A 147 -5.60 11.69 -9.07
C LEU A 147 -4.33 11.51 -8.22
N LEU A 148 -4.14 10.31 -7.67
CA LEU A 148 -2.98 9.96 -6.87
C LEU A 148 -1.69 10.06 -7.71
N THR A 149 -1.67 9.43 -8.89
CA THR A 149 -0.49 9.46 -9.78
C THR A 149 -0.08 10.88 -10.10
N LYS A 150 -1.03 11.74 -10.48
CA LYS A 150 -0.77 13.16 -10.74
C LYS A 150 -0.17 13.87 -9.52
N ALA A 151 -0.74 13.69 -8.33
CA ALA A 151 -0.24 14.34 -7.12
C ALA A 151 1.17 13.86 -6.71
N VAL A 152 1.50 12.59 -6.97
CA VAL A 152 2.85 12.05 -6.73
C VAL A 152 3.86 12.63 -7.72
N GLU A 153 3.52 12.68 -9.00
CA GLU A 153 4.37 13.27 -10.05
C GLU A 153 4.63 14.76 -9.80
N GLU A 154 3.61 15.52 -9.43
CA GLU A 154 3.72 16.97 -9.15
C GLU A 154 4.53 17.28 -7.89
N SER A 155 4.51 16.39 -6.89
CA SER A 155 5.18 16.62 -5.61
C SER A 155 6.67 16.24 -5.63
N GLY A 156 7.08 15.37 -6.56
CA GLY A 156 8.44 14.82 -6.61
C GLY A 156 8.83 14.07 -5.32
N ARG A 157 7.85 13.52 -4.61
CA ARG A 157 8.04 12.66 -3.42
C ARG A 157 8.15 11.21 -3.82
N VAL A 158 8.81 10.42 -2.97
CA VAL A 158 8.88 8.98 -3.15
C VAL A 158 7.62 8.37 -2.55
N VAL A 159 6.88 7.62 -3.36
CA VAL A 159 5.74 6.81 -2.91
C VAL A 159 6.01 5.34 -3.23
N GLN A 160 5.93 4.50 -2.21
CA GLN A 160 6.00 3.05 -2.34
C GLN A 160 4.68 2.41 -1.90
N VAL A 161 4.18 1.49 -2.72
CA VAL A 161 2.98 0.69 -2.41
C VAL A 161 3.40 -0.61 -1.71
N GLY A 162 2.61 -1.04 -0.74
CA GLY A 162 2.79 -2.25 0.07
C GLY A 162 2.57 -3.57 -0.67
N SER A 163 2.88 -3.64 -1.97
CA SER A 163 2.89 -4.89 -2.76
C SER A 163 4.12 -5.74 -2.42
N TRP A 164 4.27 -6.11 -1.14
CA TRP A 164 5.47 -6.73 -0.59
C TRP A 164 5.84 -8.08 -1.24
N GLN A 165 4.88 -8.78 -1.84
CA GLN A 165 5.14 -10.02 -2.60
C GLN A 165 6.14 -9.81 -3.75
N ARG A 166 6.23 -8.59 -4.31
CA ARG A 166 7.26 -8.25 -5.32
C ARG A 166 8.69 -8.33 -4.78
N SER A 167 8.86 -8.25 -3.45
CA SER A 167 10.14 -8.38 -2.77
C SER A 167 10.42 -9.80 -2.28
N ASP A 168 9.47 -10.72 -2.37
CA ASP A 168 9.68 -12.13 -2.02
C ASP A 168 10.46 -12.85 -3.13
N HIS A 169 11.57 -13.49 -2.76
CA HIS A 169 12.44 -14.18 -3.71
C HIS A 169 11.73 -15.22 -4.58
N ARG A 170 10.68 -15.87 -4.09
CA ARG A 170 9.94 -16.90 -4.84
C ARG A 170 9.14 -16.31 -5.99
N PHE A 171 8.44 -15.20 -5.72
CA PHE A 171 7.70 -14.49 -6.74
C PHE A 171 8.64 -13.84 -7.75
N ARG A 172 9.73 -13.24 -7.29
CA ARG A 172 10.78 -12.70 -8.16
C ARG A 172 11.34 -13.77 -9.10
N LEU A 173 11.75 -14.92 -8.55
CA LEU A 173 12.29 -16.03 -9.34
C LEU A 173 11.26 -16.53 -10.37
N ALA A 174 9.99 -16.71 -9.97
CA ALA A 174 8.95 -17.14 -10.89
C ALA A 174 8.78 -16.17 -12.07
N VAL A 175 8.67 -14.86 -11.78
CA VAL A 175 8.57 -13.81 -12.81
C VAL A 175 9.80 -13.78 -13.70
N GLU A 176 11.00 -13.87 -13.13
CA GLU A 176 12.26 -13.91 -13.89
C GLU A 176 12.34 -15.14 -14.81
N MET A 177 11.88 -16.32 -14.35
CA MET A 177 11.82 -17.51 -15.20
C MET A 177 10.87 -17.34 -16.39
N VAL A 178 9.71 -16.72 -16.18
CA VAL A 178 8.75 -16.41 -17.25
C VAL A 178 9.38 -15.44 -18.25
N ARG A 179 9.91 -14.32 -17.77
CA ARG A 179 10.49 -13.26 -18.63
C ARG A 179 11.76 -13.71 -19.36
N GLN A 180 12.49 -14.68 -18.83
CA GLN A 180 13.62 -15.32 -19.51
C GLN A 180 13.21 -16.41 -20.52
N GLY A 181 11.91 -16.67 -20.69
CA GLY A 181 11.41 -17.69 -21.62
C GLY A 181 11.66 -19.13 -21.17
N ARG A 182 11.96 -19.37 -19.88
CA ARG A 182 12.28 -20.72 -19.37
C ARG A 182 11.11 -21.69 -19.42
N ILE A 183 9.88 -21.17 -19.54
CA ILE A 183 8.65 -21.96 -19.69
C ILE A 183 8.15 -22.00 -21.15
N GLY A 184 8.91 -21.47 -22.10
CA GLY A 184 8.42 -21.19 -23.45
C GLY A 184 7.53 -19.94 -23.50
N GLN A 185 6.62 -19.89 -24.48
CA GLN A 185 5.66 -18.77 -24.59
C GLN A 185 4.57 -18.89 -23.52
N LEU A 186 4.43 -17.87 -22.68
CA LEU A 186 3.36 -17.79 -21.69
C LEU A 186 1.99 -17.80 -22.39
N GLN A 187 1.17 -18.82 -22.10
CA GLN A 187 -0.17 -18.96 -22.70
C GLN A 187 -1.30 -18.51 -21.76
N LYS A 188 -1.16 -18.76 -20.46
CA LYS A 188 -2.21 -18.53 -19.46
C LYS A 188 -1.59 -18.31 -18.09
N VAL A 189 -2.18 -17.39 -17.33
CA VAL A 189 -1.95 -17.25 -15.89
C VAL A 189 -3.28 -17.43 -15.19
N GLU A 190 -3.31 -18.30 -14.16
CA GLU A 190 -4.49 -18.51 -13.32
C GLU A 190 -4.22 -17.96 -11.93
N VAL A 191 -5.05 -17.01 -11.51
CA VAL A 191 -5.03 -16.45 -10.16
C VAL A 191 -6.23 -16.99 -9.42
N VAL A 192 -5.98 -17.72 -8.33
CA VAL A 192 -7.04 -18.27 -7.46
C VAL A 192 -7.10 -17.45 -6.18
N LEU A 193 -8.29 -16.89 -5.91
CA LEU A 193 -8.58 -16.15 -4.69
C LEU A 193 -9.62 -16.91 -3.85
N GLY A 194 -9.60 -16.69 -2.54
CA GLY A 194 -10.63 -17.21 -1.66
C GLY A 194 -11.99 -16.54 -1.91
N LYS A 195 -13.07 -17.18 -1.45
CA LYS A 195 -14.39 -16.55 -1.45
C LYS A 195 -14.47 -15.44 -0.42
N ASN A 196 -15.28 -14.43 -0.72
CA ASN A 196 -15.62 -13.41 0.26
C ASN A 196 -16.49 -13.99 1.38
N VAL A 197 -16.36 -13.41 2.58
CA VAL A 197 -17.22 -13.73 3.71
C VAL A 197 -18.62 -13.17 3.43
N THR A 198 -19.65 -13.92 3.80
CA THR A 198 -21.05 -13.46 3.80
C THR A 198 -21.52 -13.30 5.23
N GLY A 199 -22.45 -12.38 5.45
CA GLY A 199 -22.98 -12.11 6.78
C GLY A 199 -23.96 -10.95 6.77
N GLY A 200 -24.76 -10.90 7.84
CA GLY A 200 -25.83 -9.92 8.03
C GLY A 200 -27.23 -10.57 8.02
N PRO A 201 -28.27 -9.78 8.30
CA PRO A 201 -28.19 -8.38 8.72
C PRO A 201 -27.50 -8.24 10.08
N PHE A 202 -26.70 -7.20 10.26
CA PHE A 202 -26.00 -6.92 11.52
C PHE A 202 -26.72 -5.83 12.32
N ASP A 203 -26.54 -5.85 13.64
CA ASP A 203 -27.18 -4.88 14.52
C ASP A 203 -26.54 -3.51 14.40
N ARG A 204 -27.37 -2.48 14.19
CA ARG A 204 -26.98 -1.08 14.36
C ARG A 204 -26.73 -0.81 15.85
N ARG A 205 -25.60 -0.18 16.16
CA ARG A 205 -25.20 0.15 17.54
C ARG A 205 -24.71 1.58 17.62
N ARG A 206 -24.53 2.09 18.84
CA ARG A 206 -23.76 3.32 19.04
C ARG A 206 -22.27 3.00 18.87
N PRO A 207 -21.47 3.86 18.21
CA PRO A 207 -20.03 3.71 18.19
C PRO A 207 -19.47 3.62 19.62
N PRO A 208 -18.45 2.77 19.85
CA PRO A 208 -17.79 2.73 21.15
C PRO A 208 -17.05 4.06 21.40
N SER A 209 -16.97 4.49 22.67
CA SER A 209 -16.45 5.82 23.03
C SER A 209 -14.96 6.05 22.75
N ASN A 210 -14.23 5.01 22.37
CA ASN A 210 -12.84 5.08 21.92
C ASN A 210 -12.70 5.23 20.39
N LEU A 211 -13.75 4.99 19.61
CA LEU A 211 -13.70 5.06 18.15
C LEU A 211 -14.39 6.33 17.65
N ASN A 212 -13.63 7.19 16.98
CA ASN A 212 -14.21 8.31 16.24
C ASN A 212 -14.83 7.78 14.93
N TRP A 213 -16.15 7.53 14.93
CA TRP A 213 -16.86 6.97 13.79
C TRP A 213 -16.90 7.91 12.58
N ASP A 214 -17.02 9.21 12.81
CA ASP A 214 -17.03 10.21 11.73
C ASP A 214 -15.70 10.18 10.96
N LEU A 215 -14.56 10.21 11.67
CA LEU A 215 -13.25 10.05 11.05
C LEU A 215 -13.00 8.64 10.50
N TRP A 216 -13.63 7.60 11.06
CA TRP A 216 -13.55 6.26 10.48
C TRP A 216 -14.20 6.22 9.09
N GLN A 217 -15.42 6.76 8.97
CA GLN A 217 -16.19 6.85 7.72
C GLN A 217 -15.46 7.73 6.70
N GLY A 218 -15.04 8.93 7.10
CA GLY A 218 -14.37 9.84 6.18
C GLY A 218 -15.27 10.27 5.03
N GLN A 219 -14.86 9.94 3.81
CA GLN A 219 -15.60 10.30 2.60
C GLN A 219 -16.68 9.29 2.19
N THR A 220 -16.88 8.21 2.94
CA THR A 220 -17.98 7.27 2.67
C THR A 220 -19.34 7.94 2.95
N PRO A 221 -20.46 7.40 2.43
CA PRO A 221 -21.78 7.79 2.91
C PRO A 221 -21.87 7.70 4.44
N ASP A 222 -22.58 8.65 5.05
CA ASP A 222 -22.85 8.59 6.48
C ASP A 222 -23.86 7.47 6.78
N VAL A 223 -23.44 6.49 7.56
CA VAL A 223 -24.19 5.30 7.92
C VAL A 223 -24.15 5.05 9.43
N PRO A 224 -25.20 4.44 10.00
CA PRO A 224 -25.18 3.98 11.37
C PRO A 224 -24.00 3.04 11.63
N TYR A 225 -23.44 3.10 12.83
CA TYR A 225 -22.37 2.19 13.22
C TYR A 225 -22.87 0.75 13.30
N ILE A 226 -22.16 -0.13 12.61
CA ILE A 226 -22.26 -1.59 12.66
C ILE A 226 -20.86 -2.07 12.98
N GLU A 227 -20.71 -2.93 13.99
CA GLU A 227 -19.41 -3.39 14.47
C GLU A 227 -18.62 -4.07 13.34
N GLU A 228 -19.29 -4.90 12.55
CA GLU A 228 -18.78 -5.62 11.40
C GLU A 228 -18.42 -4.73 10.20
N ARG A 229 -18.74 -3.43 10.24
CA ARG A 229 -18.32 -2.43 9.24
C ARG A 229 -16.98 -1.77 9.58
N SER A 230 -16.44 -2.07 10.77
CA SER A 230 -15.21 -1.48 11.27
C SER A 230 -14.06 -2.49 11.34
N HIS A 231 -12.85 -1.99 11.61
CA HIS A 231 -11.65 -2.81 11.83
C HIS A 231 -11.47 -3.92 10.79
N TYR A 232 -11.21 -5.17 11.16
CA TYR A 232 -10.82 -6.20 10.19
C TYR A 232 -11.89 -6.45 9.10
N THR A 233 -13.16 -6.28 9.43
CA THR A 233 -14.29 -6.65 8.58
C THR A 233 -14.75 -5.53 7.65
N PHE A 234 -14.13 -4.33 7.70
CA PHE A 234 -14.36 -3.26 6.69
C PHE A 234 -14.18 -3.81 5.26
N ARG A 235 -13.33 -4.82 5.10
CA ARG A 235 -12.98 -5.45 3.82
C ARG A 235 -14.19 -5.95 3.03
N TRP A 236 -15.29 -6.23 3.73
CA TRP A 236 -16.49 -6.85 3.15
C TRP A 236 -17.58 -5.82 2.81
N TRP A 237 -17.22 -4.54 2.80
CA TRP A 237 -18.11 -3.42 2.49
C TRP A 237 -17.51 -2.55 1.37
N TYR A 238 -18.25 -2.36 0.29
CA TYR A 238 -17.81 -1.64 -0.92
C TYR A 238 -17.46 -0.18 -0.68
N GLU A 239 -18.04 0.43 0.35
CA GLU A 239 -17.73 1.77 0.78
C GLU A 239 -16.29 1.89 1.30
N TYR A 240 -15.71 0.79 1.81
CA TYR A 240 -14.41 0.77 2.47
C TYR A 240 -13.35 -0.06 1.74
N SER A 241 -13.74 -1.05 0.92
CA SER A 241 -12.85 -1.99 0.23
C SER A 241 -13.58 -2.66 -0.95
N GLY A 242 -12.96 -3.66 -1.58
CA GLY A 242 -13.57 -4.49 -2.65
C GLY A 242 -13.50 -5.99 -2.38
N GLY A 243 -13.35 -6.40 -1.12
CA GLY A 243 -13.28 -7.80 -0.71
C GLY A 243 -11.98 -8.50 -1.15
N GLN A 244 -12.04 -9.82 -1.29
CA GLN A 244 -10.90 -10.67 -1.65
C GLN A 244 -10.22 -10.24 -2.96
N MET A 245 -10.99 -9.69 -3.90
CA MET A 245 -10.48 -9.20 -5.17
C MET A 245 -9.51 -8.02 -4.99
N THR A 246 -9.77 -7.11 -4.05
CA THR A 246 -8.87 -5.99 -3.77
C THR A 246 -7.89 -6.29 -2.65
N ASP A 247 -8.23 -7.16 -1.71
CA ASP A 247 -7.35 -7.53 -0.60
C ASP A 247 -6.22 -8.45 -1.07
N TRP A 248 -6.54 -9.69 -1.49
CA TRP A 248 -5.54 -10.64 -1.98
C TRP A 248 -5.30 -10.53 -3.48
N GLY A 249 -6.30 -10.13 -4.26
CA GLY A 249 -6.13 -9.91 -5.70
C GLY A 249 -5.12 -8.80 -6.00
N ALA A 250 -5.04 -7.73 -5.18
CA ALA A 250 -4.00 -6.70 -5.35
C ALA A 250 -2.57 -7.25 -5.25
N HIS A 251 -2.37 -8.38 -4.59
CA HIS A 251 -1.10 -9.09 -4.58
C HIS A 251 -0.94 -10.01 -5.79
N HIS A 252 -1.86 -10.96 -5.98
CA HIS A 252 -1.67 -12.01 -6.98
C HIS A 252 -1.83 -11.52 -8.43
N VAL A 253 -2.76 -10.57 -8.66
CA VAL A 253 -2.94 -9.96 -9.97
C VAL A 253 -1.76 -9.06 -10.32
N ASP A 254 -1.16 -8.36 -9.33
CA ASP A 254 0.09 -7.60 -9.54
C ASP A 254 1.24 -8.52 -9.97
N ILE A 255 1.44 -9.67 -9.32
CA ILE A 255 2.47 -10.63 -9.72
C ILE A 255 2.20 -11.20 -11.12
N ALA A 256 0.94 -11.55 -11.43
CA ALA A 256 0.56 -12.02 -12.76
C ALA A 256 0.86 -10.96 -13.84
N GLN A 257 0.43 -9.72 -13.60
CA GLN A 257 0.67 -8.58 -14.48
C GLN A 257 2.18 -8.33 -14.67
N TRP A 258 2.98 -8.50 -13.62
CA TRP A 258 4.44 -8.36 -13.68
C TRP A 258 5.12 -9.44 -14.52
N ALA A 259 4.61 -10.68 -14.47
CA ALA A 259 5.09 -11.78 -15.29
C ALA A 259 4.71 -11.61 -16.77
N ILE A 260 3.50 -11.11 -17.05
CA ILE A 260 2.97 -10.91 -18.40
C ILE A 260 3.67 -9.76 -19.13
N ASP A 261 4.03 -8.69 -18.41
CA ASP A 261 4.77 -7.53 -18.95
C ASP A 261 4.07 -6.82 -20.13
N SER A 262 2.74 -6.89 -20.20
CA SER A 262 1.89 -6.20 -21.17
C SER A 262 0.53 -5.88 -20.56
N TYR A 263 -0.21 -4.91 -21.11
CA TYR A 263 -1.53 -4.55 -20.58
C TYR A 263 -2.66 -5.36 -21.22
N PRO A 264 -3.75 -5.67 -20.48
CA PRO A 264 -4.90 -6.35 -21.05
C PRO A 264 -5.59 -5.45 -22.09
N VAL A 265 -6.09 -6.07 -23.16
CA VAL A 265 -6.87 -5.41 -24.22
C VAL A 265 -8.38 -5.63 -24.08
N GLU A 266 -8.77 -6.60 -23.26
CA GLU A 266 -10.17 -6.88 -22.95
C GLU A 266 -10.27 -7.49 -21.55
N ILE A 267 -11.31 -7.09 -20.82
CA ILE A 267 -11.65 -7.64 -19.51
C ILE A 267 -13.14 -7.99 -19.54
N SER A 268 -13.46 -9.20 -19.13
CA SER A 268 -14.84 -9.63 -18.89
C SER A 268 -14.92 -10.26 -17.50
N GLY A 269 -16.09 -10.20 -16.88
CA GLY A 269 -16.26 -10.78 -15.56
C GLY A 269 -17.71 -11.01 -15.19
N THR A 270 -17.91 -11.90 -14.24
CA THR A 270 -19.18 -12.18 -13.61
C THR A 270 -19.01 -12.12 -12.11
N ALA A 271 -20.05 -11.71 -11.41
CA ALA A 271 -20.07 -11.66 -9.97
C ALA A 271 -21.46 -11.97 -9.44
N LYS A 272 -21.52 -12.63 -8.28
CA LYS A 272 -22.74 -12.82 -7.49
C LYS A 272 -22.64 -11.95 -6.25
N TYR A 273 -23.58 -11.02 -6.12
CA TYR A 273 -23.67 -10.14 -4.97
C TYR A 273 -24.65 -10.70 -3.93
N PRO A 274 -24.43 -10.42 -2.64
CA PRO A 274 -25.43 -10.67 -1.61
C PRO A 274 -26.57 -9.65 -1.74
N ASP A 275 -27.74 -10.02 -1.23
CA ASP A 275 -28.93 -9.15 -1.17
C ASP A 275 -29.45 -9.16 0.27
N VAL A 276 -28.68 -8.51 1.16
CA VAL A 276 -28.93 -8.46 2.60
C VAL A 276 -28.70 -7.03 3.07
N GLU A 277 -29.78 -6.36 3.47
CA GLU A 277 -29.69 -5.03 4.11
C GLU A 277 -28.84 -5.13 5.39
N ASP A 278 -28.02 -4.11 5.65
CA ASP A 278 -27.08 -4.10 6.79
C ASP A 278 -26.19 -5.35 6.87
N GLY A 279 -25.95 -6.01 5.73
CA GLY A 279 -25.01 -7.11 5.57
C GLY A 279 -23.82 -6.73 4.70
N TYR A 280 -22.81 -7.59 4.69
CA TYR A 280 -21.69 -7.45 3.77
C TYR A 280 -22.20 -7.36 2.33
N ASN A 281 -21.65 -6.43 1.55
CA ASN A 281 -22.17 -6.09 0.23
C ASN A 281 -21.17 -6.35 -0.92
N VAL A 282 -19.96 -6.84 -0.61
CA VAL A 282 -18.97 -7.25 -1.64
C VAL A 282 -19.40 -8.51 -2.39
N ALA A 283 -18.95 -8.68 -3.63
CA ALA A 283 -19.25 -9.88 -4.43
C ALA A 283 -18.84 -11.18 -3.71
N VAL A 284 -19.78 -12.10 -3.50
CA VAL A 284 -19.57 -13.38 -2.79
C VAL A 284 -18.73 -14.35 -3.62
N ASP A 285 -19.06 -14.41 -4.91
CA ASP A 285 -18.39 -15.24 -5.91
C ASP A 285 -18.14 -14.37 -7.13
N PHE A 286 -16.98 -14.51 -7.73
CA PHE A 286 -16.58 -13.68 -8.87
C PHE A 286 -15.58 -14.40 -9.75
N PHE A 287 -15.64 -14.07 -11.04
CA PHE A 287 -14.69 -14.52 -12.04
C PHE A 287 -14.35 -13.35 -12.95
N ALA A 288 -13.07 -13.20 -13.30
CA ALA A 288 -12.61 -12.22 -14.26
C ALA A 288 -11.65 -12.88 -15.25
N SER A 289 -11.85 -12.59 -16.53
CA SER A 289 -10.98 -13.01 -17.63
C SER A 289 -10.36 -11.79 -18.28
N TYR A 290 -9.04 -11.84 -18.42
CA TYR A 290 -8.23 -10.78 -19.03
C TYR A 290 -7.61 -11.35 -20.30
N ARG A 291 -7.84 -10.68 -21.43
CA ARG A 291 -7.18 -11.02 -22.69
C ARG A 291 -6.03 -10.03 -22.92
N TYR A 292 -4.88 -10.57 -23.28
CA TYR A 292 -3.69 -9.82 -23.65
C TYR A 292 -3.47 -9.99 -25.17
N ALA A 293 -2.76 -9.03 -25.78
CA ALA A 293 -2.48 -9.02 -27.21
C ALA A 293 -1.45 -10.08 -27.62
#